data_AF-A0A956Y185-F1
#
_entry.id   AF-A0A956Y185-F1
#
_cell.length_a   1.000
_cell.length_b   1.000
_cell.length_c   1.000
_cell.angle_alpha   90.00
_cell.angle_beta   90.00
_cell.angle_gamma   90.00
#
_symmetry.space_group_name_H-M   'P 1'
#
loop_
_entity.id
_entity.type
_entity.pdbx_description
1 polymer ?
#
loop_
_entity_poly.entity_id
_entity_poly.type
_entity_poly.pdbx_seq_one_letter_code
_entity_poly.pdbx_strand_id
1 'polypeptide(L)' 'ILVKLPWLAAVDRDALAHSLGDDVEVSRTAVELAFIPELWQERLLEILEALQEGLPEQIGTGI' A
#
# COMPACT_ATOMS: atom_id res chain seq x y z
N ILE A 1 12.67 -0.14 1.42
CA ILE A 1 12.18 -1.36 0.74
C ILE A 1 11.20 -0.92 -0.33
N LEU A 2 11.39 -1.34 -1.58
CA LEU A 2 10.42 -1.09 -2.65
C LEU A 2 9.61 -2.36 -2.90
N VAL A 3 8.29 -2.27 -2.75
CA VAL A 3 7.36 -3.38 -2.99
C VAL A 3 6.49 -3.02 -4.18
N LYS A 4 6.57 -3.82 -5.25
CA LYS A 4 5.78 -3.60 -6.46
C LYS A 4 4.36 -4.14 -6.29
N LEU A 5 3.38 -3.27 -6.48
CA LEU A 5 1.95 -3.54 -6.41
C LEU A 5 1.32 -3.07 -7.74
N PRO A 6 1.32 -3.88 -8.81
CA PRO A 6 0.88 -3.44 -10.14
C PRO A 6 -0.59 -2.97 -10.18
N TRP A 7 -1.42 -3.53 -9.31
CA TRP A 7 -2.85 -3.21 -9.18
C TRP A 7 -3.10 -1.85 -8.51
N LEU A 8 -2.10 -1.26 -7.86
CA LEU A 8 -2.16 0.08 -7.28
C LEU A 8 -2.47 1.16 -8.34
N ALA A 9 -2.19 0.88 -9.61
CA ALA A 9 -2.52 1.76 -10.72
C ALA A 9 -4.02 2.02 -10.89
N ALA A 10 -4.88 1.18 -10.31
CA ALA A 10 -6.33 1.34 -10.30
C ALA A 10 -6.88 1.97 -9.00
N VAL A 11 -6.00 2.31 -8.04
CA VAL A 11 -6.36 2.88 -6.73
C VAL A 11 -6.08 4.37 -6.71
N ASP A 12 -6.85 5.13 -5.92
CA ASP A 12 -6.55 6.53 -5.64
C ASP A 12 -5.30 6.63 -4.77
N ARG A 13 -4.18 6.96 -5.41
CA ARG A 13 -2.87 7.04 -4.76
C ARG A 13 -2.80 8.18 -3.74
N ASP A 14 -3.50 9.29 -3.97
CA ASP A 14 -3.37 10.50 -3.16
C ASP A 14 -4.14 10.29 -1.84
N ALA A 15 -5.32 9.67 -1.92
CA ALA A 15 -6.05 9.20 -0.75
C ALA A 15 -5.25 8.13 0.04
N LEU A 16 -4.60 7.21 -0.67
CA LEU A 16 -3.79 6.17 -0.04
C LEU A 16 -2.55 6.74 0.65
N ALA A 17 -1.79 7.61 -0.01
CA ALA A 17 -0.61 8.25 0.58
C ALA A 17 -0.99 9.03 1.84
N HIS A 18 -2.14 9.73 1.81
CA HIS A 18 -2.66 10.41 2.98
C HIS A 18 -3.01 9.45 4.13
N SER A 19 -3.55 8.27 3.82
CA SER A 19 -3.91 7.24 4.82
C SER A 19 -2.68 6.57 5.44
N LEU A 20 -1.66 6.26 4.62
CA LEU A 20 -0.45 5.54 5.06
C LEU A 20 0.52 6.43 5.86
N GLY A 21 0.43 7.76 5.69
CA GLY A 21 1.28 8.75 6.34
C GLY A 21 2.63 8.95 5.64
N ASP A 22 3.37 9.95 6.11
CA ASP A 22 4.60 10.44 5.47
C ASP A 22 5.78 9.45 5.49
N ASP A 23 5.71 8.40 6.32
CA ASP A 23 6.74 7.35 6.39
C ASP A 23 6.69 6.36 5.21
N VAL A 24 5.70 6.49 4.32
CA VAL A 24 5.49 5.60 3.17
C VAL A 24 5.31 6.42 1.90
N GLU A 25 6.17 6.19 0.91
CA GLU A 25 6.03 6.80 -0.41
C GLU A 25 5.18 5.89 -1.31
N VAL A 26 4.10 6.44 -1.87
CA VAL A 26 3.20 5.72 -2.76
C VAL A 26 3.47 6.13 -4.21
N SER A 27 3.93 5.17 -5.00
CA SER A 27 4.07 5.29 -6.44
C SER A 27 2.86 4.70 -7.18
N ARG A 28 2.76 4.91 -8.49
CA ARG A 28 1.67 4.36 -9.31
C ARG A 28 1.53 2.82 -9.22
N THR A 29 2.64 2.12 -9.03
CA THR A 29 2.70 0.65 -9.07
C THR A 29 3.58 0.06 -7.98
N ALA A 30 3.91 0.85 -6.96
CA ALA A 30 4.78 0.42 -5.89
C ALA A 30 4.53 1.26 -4.64
N VAL A 31 4.89 0.70 -3.49
CA VAL A 31 5.05 1.42 -2.24
C VAL A 31 6.50 1.30 -1.80
N GLU A 32 7.02 2.38 -1.23
CA GLU A 32 8.33 2.42 -0.63
C GLU A 32 8.22 2.76 0.86
N LEU A 33 8.90 1.96 1.67
CA LEU A 33 8.92 2.10 3.13
C LEU A 33 10.35 2.03 3.66
N ALA A 34 10.61 2.64 4.81
CA ALA A 34 11.90 2.53 5.48
C ALA A 34 12.27 1.07 5.77
N PHE A 35 13.54 0.70 5.54
CA PHE A 35 14.04 -0.61 5.93
C PHE A 35 14.50 -0.56 7.39
N ILE A 36 13.65 -1.04 8.30
CA ILE A 36 13.98 -1.27 9.70
C ILE A 36 13.93 -2.78 9.95
N PRO A 37 15.05 -3.48 10.19
CA PRO A 37 15.13 -4.94 10.14
C PRO A 37 14.06 -5.69 10.93
N GLU A 38 13.65 -5.13 12.07
CA GLU A 38 12.69 -5.75 12.99
C GLU A 38 11.25 -5.29 12.76
N LEU A 39 11.03 -4.14 12.10
CA LEU A 39 9.71 -3.50 11.99
C LEU A 39 9.15 -3.46 10.56
N TRP A 40 10.00 -3.65 9.54
CA TRP A 40 9.57 -3.48 8.15
C TRP A 40 8.44 -4.44 7.75
N GLN A 41 8.44 -5.64 8.32
CA GLN A 41 7.46 -6.66 7.98
C GLN A 41 6.09 -6.33 8.58
N GLU A 42 6.05 -5.92 9.85
CA GLU A 42 4.83 -5.43 10.51
C GLU A 42 4.28 -4.21 9.77
N ARG A 43 5.15 -3.25 9.43
CA ARG A 43 4.76 -2.06 8.68
C ARG A 43 4.19 -2.39 7.30
N LEU A 44 4.77 -3.36 6.61
CA LEU A 44 4.23 -3.82 5.33
C LEU A 44 2.85 -4.45 5.48
N LEU A 45 2.61 -5.22 6.54
CA LEU A 45 1.30 -5.81 6.81
C LEU A 45 0.25 -4.72 7.06
N GLU A 46 0.54 -3.72 7.89
CA GLU A 46 -0.36 -2.58 8.13
C GLU A 46 -0.73 -1.87 6.82
N ILE A 47 0.25 -1.66 5.93
CA ILE A 47 0.02 -1.05 4.61
C ILE A 47 -0.94 -1.90 3.78
N LEU A 48 -0.74 -3.23 3.77
CA LEU A 48 -1.59 -4.16 3.01
C LEU A 48 -3.01 -4.29 3.60
N GLU A 49 -3.17 -4.14 4.91
CA GLU A 49 -4.48 -4.11 5.58
C GLU A 49 -5.22 -2.81 5.28
N ALA A 50 -4.55 -1.66 5.42
CA ALA A 50 -5.12 -0.36 5.06
C ALA A 50 -5.54 -0.29 3.58
N LEU A 51 -4.78 -0.95 2.70
CA LEU A 51 -5.13 -1.13 1.29
C LEU A 51 -6.42 -1.93 1.12
N GLN A 52 -6.61 -3.04 1.86
CA GLN A 52 -7.84 -3.83 1.77
C GLN A 52 -9.06 -3.06 2.27
N GLU A 53 -8.94 -2.27 3.34
CA GLU A 53 -10.05 -1.47 3.88
C GLU A 53 -10.39 -0.25 3.01
N GLY A 54 -9.40 0.34 2.34
CA GLY A 54 -9.56 1.49 1.46
C GLY A 54 -9.94 1.14 0.01
N LEU A 55 -9.86 -0.13 -0.37
CA LEU A 55 -10.29 -0.58 -1.69
C LEU A 55 -11.82 -0.56 -1.76
N PRO A 56 -12.44 0.17 -2.72
CA PRO A 56 -13.85 -0.05 -3.01
C PRO A 56 -14.04 -1.53 -3.35
N GLU A 57 -15.13 -2.12 -2.86
CA GLU A 57 -15.57 -3.54 -2.95
C GLU A 57 -15.47 -4.19 -4.35
N GLN A 58 -15.09 -3.43 -5.38
CA GLN A 58 -14.94 -3.82 -6.77
C GLN A 58 -13.58 -4.47 -7.12
N ILE A 59 -12.55 -4.39 -6.26
CA ILE A 59 -11.26 -5.08 -6.49
C ILE A 59 -11.22 -6.37 -5.65
N GLY A 60 -12.26 -7.19 -5.78
CA GLY A 60 -12.46 -8.39 -4.98
C GLY A 60 -13.34 -9.43 -5.66
N THR A 61 -13.27 -9.54 -6.99
CA THR A 61 -13.85 -10.69 -7.70
C THR A 61 -12.97 -11.04 -8.89
N GLY A 62 -11.85 -11.69 -8.57
CA GLY A 62 -11.19 -12.61 -9.50
C GLY A 62 -11.69 -14.01 -9.17
N ILE A 63 -12.60 -14.51 -10.02
CA ILE A 63 -13.06 -15.90 -10.13
C ILE A 63 -11.88 -16.81 -10.50
#